data_AF-A0A662FCJ1-F1
#
_entry.id   AF-A0A662FCJ1-F1
#
_cell.length_a   1.000
_cell.length_b   1.000
_cell.length_c   1.000
_cell.angle_alpha   90.00
_cell.angle_beta   90.00
_cell.angle_gamma   90.00
#
_symmetry.space_group_name_H-M   'P 1'
#
loop_
_entity.id
_entity.type
_entity.pdbx_description
1 polymer ?
#
loop_
_entity_poly.entity_id
_entity_poly.type
_entity_poly.pdbx_seq_one_letter_code
_entity_poly.pdbx_strand_id
1 'polypeptide(L)'
;MKSKRNELLLEVQLERLRVEREKAVLVLNKALFIYFVFLTVAILGFVNGYIKAKYLNILVVMGFIVLLVGTIPYVRVTKAEEKKLNQLEEELRRELS
;
A
#
# COMPACT_ATOMS: atom_id res chain seq x y z
N MET A 1 18.57 -15.46 -30.23
CA MET A 1 17.17 -14.96 -30.26
C MET A 1 16.33 -15.38 -29.04
N LYS A 2 16.60 -16.52 -28.37
CA LYS A 2 15.91 -16.89 -27.11
C LYS A 2 16.33 -16.05 -25.89
N SER A 3 17.61 -15.68 -25.70
CA SER A 3 18.02 -14.92 -24.49
C SER A 3 17.48 -13.48 -24.44
N LYS A 4 17.56 -12.71 -25.54
CA LYS A 4 16.96 -11.36 -25.63
C LYS A 4 15.49 -11.32 -25.26
N ARG A 5 14.72 -12.36 -25.60
CA ARG A 5 13.29 -12.45 -25.27
C ARG A 5 13.07 -12.75 -23.80
N ASN A 6 13.93 -13.55 -23.17
CA ASN A 6 13.87 -13.83 -21.74
C ASN A 6 14.23 -12.59 -20.91
N GLU A 7 15.27 -11.84 -21.32
CA GLU A 7 15.64 -10.57 -20.70
C GLU A 7 14.48 -9.55 -20.76
N LEU A 8 13.84 -9.42 -21.92
CA LEU A 8 12.71 -8.50 -22.10
C LEU A 8 11.48 -8.93 -21.28
N LEU A 9 11.24 -10.23 -21.15
CA LEU A 9 10.17 -10.76 -20.30
C LEU A 9 10.45 -10.49 -18.81
N LEU A 10 11.70 -10.63 -18.38
CA LEU A 10 12.11 -10.35 -17.01
C LEU A 10 11.96 -8.86 -16.69
N GLU A 11 12.40 -7.98 -17.59
CA GLU A 11 12.25 -6.53 -17.46
C GLU A 11 10.77 -6.13 -17.35
N VAL A 12 9.91 -6.67 -18.22
CA VAL A 12 8.46 -6.42 -18.15
C VAL A 12 7.84 -6.94 -16.85
N GLN A 13 8.31 -8.07 -16.32
CA GLN A 13 7.84 -8.59 -15.04
C GLN A 13 8.25 -7.69 -13.87
N LEU A 14 9.49 -7.22 -13.84
CA LEU A 14 10.00 -6.30 -12.81
C LEU A 14 9.25 -4.96 -12.85
N GLU A 15 9.03 -4.40 -14.04
CA GLU A 15 8.29 -3.16 -14.20
C GLU A 15 6.83 -3.32 -13.77
N ARG A 16 6.20 -4.47 -14.06
CA ARG A 16 4.85 -4.77 -13.57
C ARG A 16 4.78 -4.81 -12.05
N LEU A 17 5.76 -5.44 -11.38
CA LEU A 17 5.83 -5.47 -9.91
C LEU A 17 5.98 -4.07 -9.33
N ARG A 18 6.84 -3.25 -9.94
CA ARG A 18 7.02 -1.85 -9.56
C ARG A 18 5.72 -1.06 -9.67
N VAL A 19 5.00 -1.19 -10.79
CA VAL A 19 3.70 -0.53 -10.99
C VAL A 19 2.65 -1.00 -9.98
N GLU A 20 2.62 -2.30 -9.66
CA GLU A 20 1.72 -2.84 -8.63
C GLU A 20 2.02 -2.23 -7.24
N ARG A 21 3.31 -2.10 -6.88
CA ARG A 21 3.74 -1.43 -5.65
C ARG A 21 3.34 0.04 -5.62
N GLU A 22 3.61 0.78 -6.70
CA GLU A 22 3.29 2.21 -6.79
C GLU A 22 1.78 2.47 -6.65
N LYS A 23 0.95 1.61 -7.26
CA LYS A 23 -0.51 1.65 -7.07
C LYS A 23 -0.90 1.42 -5.60
N ALA A 24 -0.27 0.46 -4.93
CA ALA A 24 -0.57 0.16 -3.53
C ALA A 24 -0.16 1.31 -2.60
N VAL A 25 1.00 1.94 -2.85
CA VAL A 25 1.44 3.17 -2.16
C VAL A 25 0.45 4.31 -2.38
N LEU A 26 -0.04 4.49 -3.61
CA LEU A 26 -1.03 5.52 -3.92
C LEU A 26 -2.32 5.34 -3.10
N VAL A 27 -2.79 4.11 -2.97
CA VAL A 27 -3.97 3.78 -2.14
C VAL A 27 -3.71 4.09 -0.67
N LEU A 28 -2.54 3.69 -0.14
CA LEU A 28 -2.14 3.98 1.23
C LEU A 28 -2.08 5.49 1.49
N ASN A 29 -1.48 6.26 0.58
CA ASN A 29 -1.39 7.72 0.68
C ASN A 29 -2.77 8.38 0.70
N LYS A 30 -3.72 7.92 -0.15
CA LYS A 30 -5.09 8.42 -0.13
C LYS A 30 -5.81 8.08 1.18
N ALA A 31 -5.60 6.88 1.71
CA ALA A 31 -6.17 6.47 3.00
C ALA A 31 -5.61 7.32 4.15
N LEU A 32 -4.30 7.57 4.18
CA LEU A 32 -3.65 8.46 5.15
C LEU A 32 -4.21 9.88 5.06
N PHE A 33 -4.38 10.42 3.85
CA PHE A 33 -4.98 11.74 3.67
C PHE A 33 -6.39 11.81 4.24
N ILE A 34 -7.25 10.84 3.94
CA ILE A 34 -8.61 10.76 4.48
C ILE A 34 -8.60 10.67 6.01
N TYR A 35 -7.71 9.86 6.58
CA TYR A 35 -7.52 9.77 8.03
C TYR A 35 -7.19 11.13 8.64
N PHE A 36 -6.23 11.87 8.07
CA PHE A 36 -5.89 13.20 8.55
C PHE A 36 -7.07 14.18 8.44
N VAL A 37 -7.82 14.16 7.34
CA VAL A 37 -9.02 14.99 7.17
C VAL A 37 -10.05 14.70 8.26
N PHE A 38 -10.34 13.42 8.53
CA PHE A 38 -11.26 13.04 9.61
C PHE A 38 -10.77 13.51 10.97
N LEU A 39 -9.48 13.37 11.25
CA LEU A 39 -8.86 13.78 12.52
C LEU A 39 -8.95 15.31 12.70
N THR A 40 -8.66 16.08 11.67
CA THR A 40 -8.76 17.54 11.70
C THR A 40 -10.20 17.99 11.94
N VAL A 41 -11.17 17.44 11.21
CA VAL A 41 -12.60 17.76 11.39
C VAL A 41 -13.08 17.37 12.78
N ALA A 42 -12.65 16.20 13.28
CA ALA A 42 -12.99 15.70 14.61
C ALA A 42 -12.47 16.62 15.72
N ILE A 43 -11.20 17.04 15.64
CA ILE A 43 -10.59 17.97 16.60
C ILE A 43 -11.27 19.33 16.53
N LEU A 44 -11.40 19.93 15.34
CA LEU A 44 -12.00 21.26 15.19
C LEU A 44 -13.46 21.27 15.63
N GLY A 45 -14.23 20.23 15.29
CA GLY A 45 -15.63 20.11 15.71
C GLY A 45 -15.77 19.91 17.21
N PHE A 46 -14.83 19.20 17.85
CA PHE A 46 -14.84 19.02 19.31
C PHE A 46 -14.45 20.30 20.05
N VAL A 47 -13.38 20.98 19.63
CA VAL A 47 -12.88 22.22 20.26
C VAL A 47 -13.90 23.35 20.16
N ASN A 48 -14.60 23.48 19.04
CA ASN A 48 -15.65 24.49 18.86
C ASN A 48 -17.00 24.10 19.48
N GLY A 49 -17.09 22.94 20.14
CA GLY A 49 -18.31 22.47 20.80
C GLY A 49 -19.42 21.95 19.86
N TYR A 50 -19.16 21.85 18.55
CA TYR A 50 -20.11 21.30 17.57
C TYR A 50 -20.29 19.78 17.71
N ILE A 51 -19.26 19.08 18.20
CA ILE A 51 -19.22 17.61 18.29
C ILE A 51 -19.08 17.19 19.75
N LYS A 52 -20.02 16.37 20.25
CA LYS A 52 -19.92 15.75 21.58
C LYS A 52 -18.89 14.61 21.58
N ALA A 53 -18.31 14.30 22.75
CA ALA A 53 -17.30 13.24 22.92
C ALA A 53 -17.69 11.89 22.29
N LYS A 54 -18.98 11.51 22.32
CA LYS A 54 -19.48 10.30 21.65
C LYS A 54 -19.18 10.28 20.16
N TYR A 55 -19.42 11.39 19.46
CA TYR A 55 -19.21 11.50 18.02
C TYR A 55 -17.71 11.64 17.66
N LEU A 56 -16.92 12.27 18.53
CA LEU A 56 -15.46 12.29 18.41
C LEU A 56 -14.89 10.86 18.37
N ASN A 57 -15.30 10.01 19.32
CA ASN A 57 -14.85 8.62 19.37
C ASN A 57 -15.22 7.84 18.11
N ILE A 58 -16.42 8.04 17.57
CA ILE A 58 -16.86 7.40 16.32
C ILE A 58 -15.98 7.83 15.15
N LEU A 59 -15.68 9.13 15.02
CA LEU A 59 -14.82 9.66 13.95
C LEU A 59 -13.40 9.10 14.03
N VAL A 60 -12.84 9.01 15.24
CA VAL A 60 -11.52 8.41 15.46
C VAL A 60 -11.50 6.94 15.07
N VAL A 61 -12.50 6.15 15.49
CA VAL A 61 -12.63 4.74 15.12
C VAL A 61 -12.81 4.56 13.62
N MET A 62 -13.63 5.38 12.95
CA MET A 62 -13.75 5.35 11.49
C MET A 62 -12.42 5.68 10.80
N GLY A 63 -11.66 6.64 11.31
CA GLY A 63 -10.32 6.94 10.83
C GLY A 63 -9.40 5.72 10.88
N PHE A 64 -9.41 4.97 11.99
CA PHE A 64 -8.64 3.73 12.10
C PHE A 64 -9.07 2.66 11.09
N ILE A 65 -10.38 2.53 10.83
CA ILE A 65 -10.88 1.59 9.80
C ILE A 65 -10.35 1.97 8.43
N VAL A 66 -10.36 3.27 8.06
CA VAL A 66 -9.80 3.75 6.79
C VAL A 66 -8.31 3.41 6.68
N LEU A 67 -7.54 3.58 7.75
CA LEU A 67 -6.13 3.20 7.77
C LEU A 67 -5.93 1.70 7.56
N LEU A 68 -6.75 0.85 8.19
CA LEU A 68 -6.68 -0.60 7.98
C LEU A 68 -6.96 -0.97 6.53
N VAL A 69 -8.00 -0.39 5.93
CA VAL A 69 -8.37 -0.61 4.52
C VAL A 69 -7.26 -0.18 3.56
N GLY A 70 -6.52 0.90 3.87
CA GLY A 70 -5.36 1.33 3.08
C GLY A 70 -4.08 0.52 3.31
N THR A 71 -3.85 0.07 4.54
CA THR A 71 -2.59 -0.60 4.94
C THR A 71 -2.57 -2.06 4.51
N ILE A 72 -3.70 -2.78 4.63
CA ILE A 72 -3.79 -4.20 4.25
C ILE A 72 -3.37 -4.45 2.79
N PRO A 73 -3.89 -3.73 1.76
CA PRO A 73 -3.49 -3.97 0.38
C PRO A 73 -2.01 -3.65 0.15
N TYR A 74 -1.48 -2.59 0.77
CA TYR A 74 -0.06 -2.26 0.70
C TYR A 74 0.82 -3.41 1.22
N VAL A 75 0.58 -3.86 2.44
CA VAL A 75 1.36 -4.94 3.05
C VAL A 75 1.25 -6.24 2.24
N ARG A 76 0.07 -6.55 1.69
CA ARG A 76 -0.12 -7.73 0.85
C ARG A 76 0.69 -7.65 -0.44
N VAL A 77 0.70 -6.49 -1.11
CA VAL A 77 1.46 -6.28 -2.35
C VAL A 77 2.96 -6.35 -2.08
N THR A 78 3.46 -5.66 -1.06
CA THR A 78 4.88 -5.68 -0.72
C THR A 78 5.38 -7.08 -0.39
N LYS A 79 4.63 -7.85 0.41
CA LYS A 79 5.00 -9.24 0.72
C LYS A 79 4.98 -10.15 -0.52
N ALA A 80 4.04 -9.92 -1.44
CA ALA A 80 3.97 -10.66 -2.68
C ALA A 80 5.13 -10.31 -3.63
N GLU A 81 5.53 -9.04 -3.68
CA GLU A 81 6.69 -8.55 -4.42
C GLU A 81 7.99 -9.16 -3.88
N GLU A 82 8.23 -9.09 -2.57
CA GLU A 82 9.40 -9.70 -1.91
C GLU A 82 9.49 -11.20 -2.23
N LYS A 83 8.37 -11.94 -2.09
CA LYS A 83 8.36 -13.37 -2.38
C LYS A 83 8.69 -13.68 -3.84
N LYS A 84 8.19 -12.88 -4.79
CA LYS A 84 8.49 -13.06 -6.22
C LYS A 84 9.94 -12.72 -6.55
N LEU A 85 10.49 -11.67 -5.96
CA LEU A 85 11.89 -11.29 -6.14
C LEU A 85 12.84 -12.38 -5.63
N ASN A 86 12.57 -12.93 -4.45
CA ASN A 86 13.37 -14.03 -3.90
C ASN A 86 13.31 -15.29 -4.78
N GLN A 87 12.14 -15.60 -5.37
CA GLN A 87 12.00 -16.72 -6.30
C GLN A 87 12.81 -16.49 -7.59
N LEU A 88 12.73 -15.29 -8.16
CA LEU A 88 13.53 -14.91 -9.34
C LEU A 88 15.03 -14.97 -9.06
N GLU A 89 15.47 -14.55 -7.87
CA GLU A 89 16.88 -14.62 -7.47
C GLU A 89 17.37 -16.07 -7.33
N GLU A 90 16.58 -16.95 -6.71
CA GLU A 90 16.91 -18.37 -6.63
C GLU A 90 16.97 -19.05 -8.00
N GLU A 91 16.05 -18.73 -8.92
CA GLU A 91 16.06 -19.23 -10.29
C GLU A 91 17.31 -18.78 -11.05
N LEU A 92 17.64 -17.49 -10.99
CA LEU A 92 18.84 -16.94 -11.62
C LEU A 92 20.12 -17.61 -11.09
N ARG A 93 20.19 -17.82 -9.77
CA ARG A 93 21.34 -18.45 -9.11
C ARG A 93 21.52 -19.91 -9.52
N ARG A 94 20.44 -20.64 -9.80
CA ARG A 94 20.47 -22.02 -10.33
C ARG A 94 20.88 -22.09 -11.79
N GLU A 95 20.52 -21.10 -12.61
CA GLU A 95 20.97 -21.05 -14.01
C GLU A 95 22.47 -20.73 -14.15
N LEU A 96 23.06 -20.06 -13.15
CA LEU A 96 24.47 -19.67 -13.11
C LEU A 96 25.41 -20.72 -12.47
N SER A 97 24.88 -21.76 -11.81
CA SER A 97 25.65 -22.85 -11.18
C SER A 97 25.71 -24.09 -12.06
#